data_AF-L9XFQ3-F1
#
_entry.id   AF-L9XFQ3-F1
#
_cell.length_a   1.000
_cell.length_b   1.000
_cell.length_c   1.000
_cell.angle_alpha   90.00
_cell.angle_beta   90.00
_cell.angle_gamma   90.00
#
_symmetry.space_group_name_H-M   'P 1'
#
loop_
_entity.id
_entity.type
_entity.pdbx_description
1 polymer ?
#
loop_
_entity_poly.entity_id
_entity_poly.type
_entity_poly.pdbx_seq_one_letter_code
_entity_poly.pdbx_strand_id
1 'polypeptide(L)'
;MSTNFQTAVRSNVSHATRREAIDRLVAADERRNLALLVEMGGLRGEFRRRALEGLADCNANEQLEELAEDTTVDPSLRRRAAELS
;
A
#
# COMPACT_ATOMS: atom_id res chain seq x y z
N MET A 1 12.30 -2.91 7.71
CA MET A 1 11.31 -1.81 7.50
C MET A 1 12.05 -0.54 7.15
N SER A 2 11.65 0.15 6.07
CA SER A 2 12.32 1.35 5.57
C SER A 2 11.83 2.65 6.23
N THR A 3 12.63 3.71 6.12
CA THR A 3 12.29 5.06 6.59
C THR A 3 11.05 5.61 5.88
N ASN A 4 10.86 5.27 4.61
CA ASN A 4 9.70 5.69 3.83
C ASN A 4 8.41 5.05 4.36
N PHE A 5 8.45 3.76 4.70
CA PHE A 5 7.31 3.09 5.36
C PHE A 5 6.94 3.79 6.67
N GLN A 6 7.91 4.05 7.53
CA GLN A 6 7.67 4.76 8.80
C GLN A 6 7.07 6.15 8.58
N THR A 7 7.50 6.84 7.54
CA THR A 7 6.99 8.18 7.19
C THR A 7 5.55 8.11 6.71
N ALA A 8 5.19 7.12 5.89
CA ALA A 8 3.84 6.95 5.37
C ALA A 8 2.79 6.68 6.48
N VAL A 9 3.18 5.98 7.55
CA VAL A 9 2.28 5.61 8.65
C VAL A 9 2.18 6.66 9.76
N ARG A 10 3.13 7.60 9.84
CA ARG A 10 3.14 8.66 10.88
C ARG A 10 1.98 9.64 10.69
N SER A 11 1.16 9.80 11.73
CA SER A 11 -0.01 10.68 11.74
C SER A 11 0.35 12.17 11.87
N ASN A 12 1.51 12.49 12.43
CA ASN A 12 2.01 13.86 12.61
C ASN A 12 2.74 14.42 11.38
N VAL A 13 2.78 13.66 10.28
CA VAL A 13 3.41 14.07 9.01
C VAL A 13 2.34 14.53 8.03
N SER A 14 2.65 15.55 7.23
CA SER A 14 1.73 16.09 6.23
C SER A 14 1.26 15.01 5.25
N HIS A 15 0.04 15.15 4.74
CA HIS A 15 -0.49 14.24 3.74
C HIS A 15 0.36 14.18 2.47
N ALA A 16 0.93 15.32 2.06
CA ALA A 16 1.81 15.38 0.90
C ALA A 16 3.08 14.55 1.11
N THR A 17 3.74 14.71 2.26
CA THR A 17 4.95 13.95 2.61
C THR A 17 4.65 12.45 2.75
N ARG A 18 3.47 12.08 3.27
CA ARG A 18 3.06 10.68 3.35
C ARG A 18 2.84 10.07 1.97
N ARG A 19 2.22 10.79 1.03
CA ARG A 19 2.07 10.34 -0.37
C ARG A 19 3.43 10.17 -1.04
N GLU A 20 4.31 11.16 -0.89
CA GLU A 20 5.66 11.10 -1.44
C GLU A 20 6.46 9.91 -0.87
N ALA A 21 6.29 9.60 0.42
CA ALA A 21 6.91 8.43 1.01
C ALA A 21 6.41 7.11 0.37
N ILE A 22 5.12 7.01 0.05
CA ILE A 22 4.57 5.86 -0.69
C ILE A 22 5.18 5.81 -2.09
N ASP A 23 5.26 6.94 -2.80
CA ASP A 23 5.86 6.98 -4.14
C ASP A 23 7.33 6.56 -4.12
N ARG A 24 8.07 6.89 -3.07
CA ARG A 24 9.44 6.41 -2.86
C ARG A 24 9.51 4.90 -2.61
N LEU A 25 8.52 4.30 -1.94
CA LEU A 25 8.45 2.84 -1.78
C LEU A 25 8.22 2.15 -3.12
N VAL A 26 7.34 2.71 -3.97
CA VAL A 26 7.10 2.22 -5.33
C VAL A 26 8.37 2.31 -6.18
N ALA A 27 9.03 3.47 -6.17
CA ALA A 27 10.28 3.67 -6.91
C ALA A 27 11.42 2.74 -6.44
N ALA A 28 11.38 2.30 -5.19
CA ALA A 28 12.35 1.37 -4.61
C ALA A 28 11.93 -0.11 -4.73
N ASP A 29 10.82 -0.40 -5.40
CA ASP A 29 10.24 -1.75 -5.56
C ASP A 29 10.04 -2.47 -4.20
N GLU A 30 9.68 -1.72 -3.16
CA GLU A 30 9.50 -2.24 -1.81
C GLU A 30 8.11 -2.91 -1.61
N ARG A 31 7.81 -3.92 -2.43
CA ARG A 31 6.50 -4.61 -2.50
C ARG A 31 5.96 -5.05 -1.15
N ARG A 32 6.79 -5.68 -0.31
CA ARG A 32 6.38 -6.12 1.03
C ARG A 32 5.93 -4.95 1.91
N ASN A 33 6.62 -3.82 1.85
CA ASN A 33 6.25 -2.65 2.65
C ASN A 33 5.00 -1.96 2.08
N LEU A 34 4.79 -2.00 0.76
CA LEU A 34 3.55 -1.53 0.14
C LEU A 34 2.34 -2.40 0.54
N ALA A 35 2.47 -3.73 0.53
CA ALA A 35 1.42 -4.65 0.97
C ALA A 35 1.02 -4.39 2.44
N LEU A 36 2.00 -4.25 3.33
CA LEU A 36 1.75 -3.88 4.73
C LEU A 36 1.01 -2.55 4.90
N LEU A 37 1.22 -1.57 4.00
CA LEU A 37 0.45 -0.33 4.03
C LEU A 37 -1.01 -0.55 3.61
N VAL A 38 -1.29 -1.46 2.67
CA VAL A 38 -2.64 -1.82 2.25
C VAL A 38 -3.39 -2.54 3.37
N GLU A 39 -2.72 -3.43 4.11
CA GLU A 39 -3.33 -4.17 5.23
C GLU A 39 -3.63 -3.28 6.45
N MET A 40 -2.87 -2.20 6.64
CA MET A 40 -2.95 -1.38 7.84
C MET A 40 -4.29 -0.63 7.99
N GLY A 41 -5.22 -1.20 8.76
CA GLY A 41 -6.55 -0.63 9.02
C GLY A 41 -6.54 0.75 9.70
N GLY A 42 -5.47 1.11 10.42
CA GLY A 42 -5.30 2.43 11.03
C GLY A 42 -4.87 3.53 10.04
N LEU A 43 -4.52 3.16 8.81
CA LEU A 43 -4.10 4.08 7.77
C LEU A 43 -5.33 4.60 7.01
N ARG A 44 -5.36 5.90 6.67
CA ARG A 44 -6.46 6.44 5.86
C ARG A 44 -6.54 5.71 4.52
N GLY A 45 -7.75 5.37 4.10
CA GLY A 45 -7.99 4.60 2.87
C GLY A 45 -7.45 5.23 1.59
N GLU A 46 -7.16 6.54 1.55
CA GLU A 46 -6.46 7.17 0.43
C GLU A 46 -5.02 6.66 0.26
N PHE A 47 -4.30 6.45 1.38
CA PHE A 47 -2.92 5.98 1.36
C PHE A 47 -2.86 4.48 1.07
N ARG A 48 -3.82 3.71 1.62
CA ARG A 48 -3.96 2.27 1.34
C ARG A 48 -4.20 2.04 -0.15
N ARG A 49 -5.13 2.79 -0.76
CA ARG A 49 -5.37 2.74 -2.21
C ARG A 49 -4.13 3.12 -3.03
N ARG A 50 -3.40 4.15 -2.62
CA ARG A 50 -2.16 4.55 -3.32
C ARG A 50 -1.09 3.46 -3.24
N ALA A 51 -0.93 2.81 -2.09
CA ALA A 51 0.00 1.68 -1.95
C ALA A 51 -0.41 0.49 -2.83
N LEU A 52 -1.72 0.23 -2.96
CA LEU A 52 -2.26 -0.82 -3.82
C LEU A 52 -1.98 -0.54 -5.31
N GLU A 53 -2.24 0.67 -5.79
CA GLU A 53 -1.89 1.05 -7.17
C GLU A 53 -0.37 0.97 -7.39
N GLY A 54 0.42 1.34 -6.37
CA GLY A 54 1.87 1.17 -6.39
C GLY A 54 2.35 -0.28 -6.49
N LEU A 55 1.63 -1.24 -5.91
CA LEU A 55 1.92 -2.67 -6.09
C LEU A 55 1.68 -3.11 -7.54
N ALA A 56 0.62 -2.60 -8.18
CA ALA A 56 0.37 -2.87 -9.59
C ALA A 56 1.48 -2.28 -10.48
N ASP A 57 1.92 -1.06 -10.20
CA ASP A 57 3.06 -0.43 -10.91
C ASP A 57 4.36 -1.26 -10.77
N CYS A 58 4.54 -1.91 -9.62
CA CYS A 58 5.67 -2.80 -9.35
C CYS A 58 5.52 -4.22 -9.94
N ASN A 59 4.41 -4.54 -10.62
CA ASN A 59 4.06 -5.90 -11.07
C ASN A 59 4.12 -6.93 -9.92
N ALA A 60 3.60 -6.53 -8.75
CA ALA A 60 3.62 -7.32 -7.52
C ALA A 60 2.42 -8.30 -7.44
N ASN A 61 2.23 -9.12 -8.47
CA ASN A 61 1.03 -9.95 -8.65
C ASN A 61 0.80 -10.91 -7.48
N GLU A 62 1.86 -11.54 -6.96
CA GLU A 62 1.78 -12.41 -5.77
C GLU A 62 1.19 -11.66 -4.56
N GLN A 63 1.67 -10.44 -4.29
CA GLN A 63 1.16 -9.62 -3.19
C GLN A 63 -0.28 -9.15 -3.46
N LEU A 64 -0.65 -8.89 -4.71
CA LEU A 64 -2.00 -8.48 -5.09
C LEU A 64 -3.00 -9.63 -4.93
N GLU A 65 -2.63 -10.85 -5.30
CA GLU A 65 -3.43 -12.07 -5.08
C GLU A 65 -3.64 -12.33 -3.59
N GLU A 66 -2.58 -12.27 -2.78
CA GLU A 66 -2.66 -12.41 -1.32
C GLU A 66 -3.63 -11.38 -0.71
N LEU A 67 -3.52 -10.11 -1.12
CA LEU A 67 -4.39 -9.03 -0.65
C LEU A 67 -5.84 -9.18 -1.12
N ALA A 68 -6.10 -9.82 -2.26
CA ALA A 68 -7.46 -10.08 -2.74
C ALA A 68 -8.17 -11.14 -1.88
N GLU A 69 -7.42 -12.13 -1.41
CA GLU A 69 -7.92 -13.21 -0.56
C GLU A 69 -7.99 -12.83 0.92
N ASP A 70 -7.16 -11.88 1.37
CA ASP A 70 -7.10 -11.47 2.77
C ASP A 70 -8.39 -10.79 3.26
N THR A 71 -9.14 -11.51 4.10
CA THR A 71 -10.39 -11.03 4.72
C THR A 71 -10.23 -9.90 5.74
N THR A 72 -9.01 -9.63 6.20
CA THR A 72 -8.73 -8.51 7.11
C THR A 72 -8.66 -7.16 6.38
N VAL A 73 -8.44 -7.19 5.06
CA VAL A 73 -8.45 -6.02 4.19
C VAL A 73 -9.89 -5.65 3.83
N ASP A 74 -10.15 -4.34 3.71
CA ASP A 74 -11.48 -3.85 3.34
C ASP A 74 -11.95 -4.47 2.01
N PRO A 75 -13.23 -4.90 1.89
CA PRO A 75 -13.74 -5.56 0.68
C PRO A 75 -13.52 -4.76 -0.62
N SER A 76 -13.51 -3.42 -0.54
CA SER A 76 -13.24 -2.55 -1.68
C SER A 76 -11.78 -2.60 -2.15
N LEU A 77 -10.83 -2.71 -1.21
CA LEU A 77 -9.41 -2.86 -1.52
C LEU A 77 -9.10 -4.25 -2.07
N ARG A 78 -9.70 -5.29 -1.49
CA ARG A 78 -9.56 -6.68 -1.97
C ARG A 78 -10.03 -6.84 -3.42
N ARG A 79 -11.21 -6.30 -3.73
CA ARG A 79 -11.75 -6.33 -5.10
C ARG A 79 -10.81 -5.60 -6.06
N ARG A 80 -10.29 -4.45 -5.64
CA ARG A 80 -9.35 -3.69 -6.45
C ARG A 80 -8.02 -4.43 -6.65
N ALA A 81 -7.54 -5.14 -5.63
CA ALA A 81 -6.34 -5.98 -5.75
C ALA A 81 -6.54 -7.09 -6.79
N ALA A 82 -7.69 -7.77 -6.78
CA ALA A 82 -8.04 -8.79 -7.77
C ALA A 82 -8.21 -8.26 -9.20
N GLU A 83 -8.54 -6.98 -9.37
CA GLU A 83 -8.60 -6.33 -10.69
C GLU A 83 -7.21 -5.97 -11.24
N LEU A 84 -6.20 -5.89 -10.36
CA LEU A 84 -4.85 -5.42 -10.66
C LEU A 84 -3.80 -6.56 -10.73
N SER A 85 -4.13 -7.75 -10.21
CA SER A 85 -3.32 -8.98 -10.28
C SER A 85 -3.35 -9.63 -11.66
#